data_AF-A0A1H4DKS0-F1
#
_entry.id   AF-A0A1H4DKS0-F1
#
_cell.length_a   1.000
_cell.length_b   1.000
_cell.length_c   1.000
_cell.angle_alpha   90.00
_cell.angle_beta   90.00
_cell.angle_gamma   90.00
#
_symmetry.space_group_name_H-M   'P 1'
#
loop_
_entity.id
_entity.type
_entity.pdbx_description
1 polymer ?
#
loop_
_entity_poly.entity_id
_entity_poly.type
_entity_poly.pdbx_seq_one_letter_code
_entity_poly.pdbx_strand_id
1 'polypeptide(L)'
;MIIKKLIKPIVLLLCAGVIIYALLTMSDGRNPIVYQEHLSDVAVTIDGEPVTFEDLAFYILFEERKVEEQARIYNSDYTKDYWNLHTNDTFIQEEAKDVVMGMAIHDHLLYQLAVAEGLDTLSESEEDELEFAMNDFWEDTLDVQYEHLPCDTKIINKQIKLAAIAEKYQNKLAQESGPSQAAYKYDGYYYSLIKDEHDVKINKKLWDRFVLGDVTLVHSKINYINGLTDADKEKSKEQKGNRNDKVK
;
A
#
# COMPACT_ATOMS: atom_id res chain seq x y z
N MET A 1 58.00 -7.72 9.67
CA MET A 1 57.15 -8.33 10.74
C MET A 1 56.05 -7.40 11.26
N ILE A 2 56.19 -6.07 11.13
CA ILE A 2 55.21 -5.07 11.61
C ILE A 2 53.95 -5.01 10.74
N ILE A 3 54.09 -5.12 9.42
CA ILE A 3 52.96 -5.07 8.46
C ILE A 3 51.93 -6.18 8.73
N LYS A 4 52.37 -7.43 8.99
CA LYS A 4 51.47 -8.55 9.33
C LYS A 4 50.67 -8.34 10.63
N LYS A 5 51.19 -7.54 11.58
CA LYS A 5 50.47 -7.20 12.82
C LYS A 5 49.45 -6.07 12.64
N LEU A 6 49.63 -5.22 11.62
CA LEU A 6 48.73 -4.11 11.30
C LEU A 6 47.60 -4.48 10.32
N ILE A 7 47.73 -5.58 9.57
CA ILE A 7 46.66 -6.05 8.66
C ILE A 7 45.35 -6.32 9.41
N LYS A 8 45.40 -6.98 10.58
CA LYS A 8 44.20 -7.28 11.37
C LYS A 8 43.44 -6.03 11.83
N PRO A 9 44.08 -5.02 12.47
CA PRO A 9 43.38 -3.79 12.84
C PRO A 9 42.94 -2.95 11.63
N ILE A 10 43.68 -2.97 10.51
CA ILE A 10 43.26 -2.29 9.28
C ILE A 10 41.99 -2.93 8.69
N VAL A 11 41.94 -4.27 8.59
CA VAL A 11 40.74 -4.99 8.13
C VAL A 11 39.56 -4.75 9.08
N LEU A 12 39.80 -4.73 10.40
CA LEU A 12 38.75 -4.45 11.39
C LEU A 12 38.19 -3.02 11.25
N LEU A 13 39.05 -2.03 11.02
CA LEU A 13 38.65 -0.64 10.74
C LEU A 13 37.85 -0.53 9.44
N LEU A 14 38.23 -1.29 8.41
CA LEU A 14 37.55 -1.31 7.12
C LEU A 14 36.16 -1.97 7.24
N CYS A 15 36.06 -3.09 7.95
CA CYS A 15 34.77 -3.71 8.29
C CYS A 15 33.89 -2.80 9.14
N ALA A 16 34.45 -2.13 10.15
CA ALA A 16 33.72 -1.16 10.97
C ALA A 16 33.25 0.04 10.12
N GLY A 17 34.07 0.52 9.18
CA GLY A 17 33.70 1.57 8.24
C GLY A 17 32.53 1.16 7.32
N VAL A 18 32.54 -0.07 6.82
CA VAL A 18 31.43 -0.63 6.01
C VAL A 18 30.15 -0.76 6.85
N ILE A 19 30.25 -1.23 8.10
CA ILE A 19 29.11 -1.35 9.01
C ILE A 19 28.54 0.04 9.37
N ILE A 20 29.39 1.02 9.67
CA ILE A 20 28.97 2.40 9.97
C ILE A 20 28.32 3.03 8.74
N TYR A 21 28.90 2.84 7.55
CA TYR A 21 28.31 3.33 6.30
C TYR A 21 26.94 2.68 6.06
N ALA A 22 26.83 1.35 6.21
CA ALA A 22 25.56 0.64 6.13
C ALA A 22 24.53 1.19 7.13
N LEU A 23 24.91 1.38 8.40
CA LEU A 23 24.04 1.95 9.44
C LEU A 23 23.58 3.37 9.13
N LEU A 24 24.46 4.22 8.60
CA LEU A 24 24.12 5.59 8.19
C LEU A 24 23.17 5.60 6.99
N THR A 25 23.42 4.76 5.97
CA THR A 25 22.51 4.63 4.81
C THR A 25 21.18 3.96 5.15
N MET A 26 21.15 3.10 6.15
CA MET A 26 19.92 2.47 6.66
C MET A 26 19.08 3.40 7.53
N SER A 27 19.68 4.45 8.11
CA SER A 27 19.01 5.41 9.00
C SER A 27 18.12 6.37 8.22
N ASP A 28 18.61 6.97 7.14
CA ASP A 28 17.91 8.05 6.44
C ASP A 28 16.74 7.56 5.56
N GLY A 29 16.66 6.27 5.26
CA GLY A 29 15.66 5.68 4.37
C GLY A 29 14.44 5.04 5.04
N ARG A 30 14.32 5.08 6.37
CA ARG A 30 13.27 4.33 7.11
C ARG A 30 12.11 5.15 7.63
N ASN A 31 12.22 6.47 7.60
CA ASN A 31 11.13 7.30 8.09
C ASN A 31 9.94 7.25 7.12
N PRO A 32 8.70 7.14 7.64
CA PRO A 32 7.50 7.31 6.85
C PRO A 32 7.53 8.58 6.02
N ILE A 33 6.93 8.52 4.83
CA ILE A 33 6.79 9.65 3.91
C ILE A 33 5.31 9.91 3.63
N VAL A 34 5.01 11.15 3.25
CA VAL A 34 3.65 11.60 2.93
C VAL A 34 3.32 11.19 1.50
N TYR A 35 2.27 10.38 1.32
CA TYR A 35 1.88 9.83 0.02
C TYR A 35 1.62 10.91 -1.03
N GLN A 36 0.90 11.97 -0.64
CA GLN A 36 0.48 13.06 -1.49
C GLN A 36 1.65 13.87 -2.08
N GLU A 37 2.84 13.81 -1.47
CA GLU A 37 4.04 14.47 -1.97
C GLU A 37 4.73 13.68 -3.11
N HIS A 38 4.31 12.43 -3.33
CA HIS A 38 4.95 11.48 -4.23
C HIS A 38 4.04 10.97 -5.35
N LEU A 39 2.87 11.59 -5.58
CA LEU A 39 1.88 11.13 -6.57
C LEU A 39 2.47 10.96 -7.98
N SER A 40 3.35 11.87 -8.42
CA SER A 40 3.98 11.81 -9.73
C SER A 40 5.19 10.86 -9.81
N ASP A 41 5.65 10.31 -8.68
CA ASP A 41 6.73 9.33 -8.68
C ASP A 41 6.23 7.97 -9.18
N VAL A 42 7.14 7.21 -9.82
CA VAL A 42 6.83 5.86 -10.31
C VAL A 42 6.68 4.91 -9.14
N ALA A 43 5.53 4.25 -9.07
CA ALA A 43 5.21 3.19 -8.11
C ALA A 43 5.73 1.84 -8.61
N VAL A 44 5.44 1.51 -9.86
CA VAL A 44 5.85 0.26 -10.50
C VAL A 44 6.06 0.49 -12.00
N THR A 45 6.95 -0.28 -12.60
CA THR A 45 7.12 -0.34 -14.06
C THR A 45 6.73 -1.74 -14.53
N ILE A 46 5.90 -1.83 -15.56
CA ILE A 46 5.42 -3.07 -16.18
C ILE A 46 5.83 -3.02 -17.65
N ASP A 47 6.74 -3.90 -18.07
CA ASP A 47 7.29 -3.94 -19.44
C ASP A 47 7.89 -2.62 -19.94
N GLY A 48 8.42 -1.82 -19.03
CA GLY A 48 8.98 -0.49 -19.32
C GLY A 48 7.98 0.65 -19.25
N GLU A 49 6.68 0.37 -19.14
CA GLU A 49 5.64 1.39 -18.96
C GLU A 49 5.49 1.76 -17.47
N PRO A 50 5.62 3.05 -17.12
CA PRO A 50 5.53 3.48 -15.73
C PRO A 50 4.07 3.60 -15.26
N VAL A 51 3.81 3.12 -14.05
CA VAL A 51 2.59 3.34 -13.26
C VAL A 51 2.98 4.18 -12.04
N THR A 52 2.31 5.30 -11.85
CA THR A 52 2.63 6.29 -10.80
C THR A 52 1.89 6.00 -9.50
N PHE A 53 2.29 6.64 -8.39
CA PHE A 53 1.48 6.58 -7.18
C PHE A 53 0.11 7.27 -7.36
N GLU A 54 -0.03 8.26 -8.25
CA GLU A 54 -1.35 8.81 -8.57
C GLU A 54 -2.29 7.72 -9.14
N ASP A 55 -1.77 6.82 -9.96
CA ASP A 55 -2.52 5.69 -10.52
C ASP A 55 -2.92 4.64 -9.46
N LEU A 56 -2.19 4.58 -8.34
CA LEU A 56 -2.51 3.66 -7.22
C LEU A 56 -3.65 4.17 -6.32
N ALA A 57 -4.10 5.42 -6.49
CA ALA A 57 -5.07 6.08 -5.61
C ALA A 57 -6.37 5.29 -5.40
N PHE A 58 -6.94 4.74 -6.48
CA PHE A 58 -8.15 3.91 -6.42
C PHE A 58 -7.95 2.68 -5.52
N TYR A 59 -6.86 1.93 -5.74
CA TYR A 59 -6.56 0.71 -5.00
C TYR A 59 -6.33 0.98 -3.51
N ILE A 60 -5.67 2.09 -3.17
CA ILE A 60 -5.47 2.51 -1.79
C ILE A 60 -6.80 2.85 -1.13
N LEU A 61 -7.64 3.68 -1.77
CA LEU A 61 -8.96 4.03 -1.24
C LEU A 61 -9.81 2.79 -0.96
N PHE A 62 -9.84 1.87 -1.93
CA PHE A 62 -10.60 0.63 -1.84
C PHE A 62 -10.11 -0.27 -0.71
N GLU A 63 -8.80 -0.51 -0.61
CA GLU A 63 -8.26 -1.41 0.39
C GLU A 63 -8.27 -0.79 1.79
N GLU A 64 -7.96 0.50 1.93
CA GLU A 64 -8.07 1.20 3.21
C GLU A 64 -9.50 1.16 3.75
N ARG A 65 -10.51 1.37 2.90
CA ARG A 65 -11.91 1.25 3.31
C ARG A 65 -12.22 -0.16 3.82
N LYS A 66 -11.88 -1.20 3.05
CA LYS A 66 -12.17 -2.59 3.40
C LYS A 66 -11.53 -3.02 4.73
N VAL A 67 -10.27 -2.67 4.94
CA VAL A 67 -9.57 -2.99 6.19
C VAL A 67 -10.14 -2.15 7.34
N GLU A 68 -10.51 -0.89 7.11
CA GLU A 68 -11.13 -0.04 8.12
C GLU A 68 -12.51 -0.56 8.57
N GLU A 69 -13.31 -1.09 7.66
CA GLU A 69 -14.59 -1.76 7.99
C GLU A 69 -14.35 -2.96 8.93
N GLN A 70 -13.32 -3.76 8.68
CA GLN A 70 -12.92 -4.87 9.56
C GLN A 70 -12.41 -4.35 10.92
N ALA A 71 -11.62 -3.27 10.90
CA ALA A 71 -11.12 -2.63 12.10
C ALA A 71 -12.26 -2.11 13.00
N ARG A 72 -13.32 -1.54 12.39
CA ARG A 72 -14.51 -1.08 13.12
C ARG A 72 -15.29 -2.21 13.78
N ILE A 73 -15.35 -3.38 13.15
CA ILE A 73 -15.95 -4.58 13.74
C ILE A 73 -15.11 -5.07 14.92
N TYR A 74 -13.78 -5.03 14.81
CA TYR A 74 -12.85 -5.45 15.86
C TYR A 74 -12.90 -4.51 17.07
N ASN A 75 -12.70 -3.21 16.86
CA ASN A 75 -12.72 -2.18 17.89
C ASN A 75 -13.02 -0.81 17.26
N SER A 76 -14.29 -0.42 17.24
CA SER A 76 -14.75 0.84 16.63
C SER A 76 -14.15 2.11 17.24
N ASP A 77 -13.68 2.07 18.49
CA ASP A 77 -13.05 3.21 19.14
C ASP A 77 -11.57 3.37 18.82
N TYR A 78 -10.89 2.29 18.40
CA TYR A 78 -9.43 2.25 18.20
C TYR A 78 -9.08 1.40 16.97
N THR A 79 -9.56 1.82 15.80
CA THR A 79 -9.35 1.07 14.54
C THR A 79 -7.87 0.93 14.17
N LYS A 80 -7.01 1.88 14.59
CA LYS A 80 -5.56 1.80 14.38
C LYS A 80 -4.91 0.57 15.03
N ASP A 81 -5.49 0.04 16.10
CA ASP A 81 -4.99 -1.17 16.75
C ASP A 81 -5.06 -2.37 15.81
N TYR A 82 -6.12 -2.44 14.99
CA TYR A 82 -6.32 -3.50 14.01
C TYR A 82 -5.31 -3.40 12.86
N TRP A 83 -5.09 -2.19 12.34
CA TRP A 83 -4.06 -1.91 11.33
C TRP A 83 -2.66 -2.33 11.78
N ASN A 84 -2.36 -2.17 13.07
CA ASN A 84 -1.09 -2.55 13.69
C ASN A 84 -1.08 -3.99 14.22
N LEU A 85 -2.14 -4.76 13.99
CA LEU A 85 -2.20 -6.15 14.43
C LEU A 85 -1.19 -6.98 13.64
N HIS A 86 -0.46 -7.82 14.35
CA HIS A 86 0.49 -8.74 13.76
C HIS A 86 -0.11 -10.16 13.75
N THR A 87 -0.45 -10.65 12.57
CA THR A 87 -1.03 -11.98 12.32
C THR A 87 -0.25 -12.67 11.22
N ASN A 88 -0.14 -14.01 11.26
CA ASN A 88 0.50 -14.78 10.19
C ASN A 88 1.92 -14.30 9.82
N ASP A 89 2.73 -13.98 10.84
CA ASP A 89 4.11 -13.48 10.68
C ASP A 89 4.27 -12.13 9.96
N THR A 90 3.19 -11.35 9.82
CA THR A 90 3.21 -10.00 9.23
C THR A 90 2.20 -9.05 9.88
N PHE A 91 2.27 -7.76 9.56
CA PHE A 91 1.28 -6.77 9.98
C PHE A 91 0.14 -6.67 8.96
N ILE A 92 -1.10 -6.44 9.42
CA ILE A 92 -2.26 -6.19 8.54
C ILE A 92 -1.96 -5.05 7.56
N GLN A 93 -1.28 -4.00 8.00
CA GLN A 93 -0.82 -2.91 7.15
C GLN A 93 0.08 -3.36 5.98
N GLU A 94 0.98 -4.31 6.21
CA GLU A 94 1.88 -4.82 5.16
C GLU A 94 1.14 -5.77 4.23
N GLU A 95 0.22 -6.58 4.73
CA GLU A 95 -0.69 -7.38 3.88
C GLU A 95 -1.51 -6.47 2.96
N ALA A 96 -2.09 -5.39 3.49
CA ALA A 96 -2.84 -4.42 2.70
C ALA A 96 -1.96 -3.77 1.60
N LYS A 97 -0.67 -3.52 1.87
CA LYS A 97 0.27 -3.03 0.85
C LYS A 97 0.45 -4.04 -0.27
N ASP A 98 0.65 -5.30 0.07
CA ASP A 98 0.79 -6.35 -0.94
C ASP A 98 -0.48 -6.49 -1.78
N VAL A 99 -1.67 -6.34 -1.17
CA VAL A 99 -2.96 -6.34 -1.88
C VAL A 99 -3.06 -5.15 -2.84
N VAL A 100 -2.81 -3.92 -2.38
CA VAL A 100 -2.85 -2.71 -3.24
C VAL A 100 -1.92 -2.83 -4.44
N MET A 101 -0.66 -3.19 -4.19
CA MET A 101 0.34 -3.32 -5.26
C MET A 101 0.00 -4.50 -6.19
N GLY A 102 -0.51 -5.60 -5.63
CA GLY A 102 -0.97 -6.76 -6.38
C GLY A 102 -2.10 -6.43 -7.35
N MET A 103 -3.14 -5.75 -6.88
CA MET A 103 -4.27 -5.31 -7.70
C MET A 103 -3.84 -4.31 -8.78
N ALA A 104 -3.02 -3.32 -8.43
CA ALA A 104 -2.53 -2.35 -9.41
C ALA A 104 -1.71 -3.01 -10.52
N ILE A 105 -0.76 -3.90 -10.17
CA ILE A 105 0.02 -4.63 -11.19
C ILE A 105 -0.89 -5.50 -12.05
N HIS A 106 -1.84 -6.19 -11.43
CA HIS A 106 -2.79 -7.06 -12.13
C HIS A 106 -3.58 -6.29 -13.17
N ASP A 107 -4.25 -5.22 -12.76
CA ASP A 107 -5.14 -4.50 -13.67
C ASP A 107 -4.36 -3.78 -14.77
N HIS A 108 -3.24 -3.14 -14.44
CA HIS A 108 -2.41 -2.49 -15.45
C HIS A 108 -1.82 -3.48 -16.45
N LEU A 109 -1.38 -4.66 -15.99
CA LEU A 109 -0.86 -5.71 -16.89
C LEU A 109 -1.96 -6.25 -17.81
N LEU A 110 -3.12 -6.64 -17.25
CA LEU A 110 -4.22 -7.15 -18.06
C LEU A 110 -4.79 -6.08 -18.99
N TYR A 111 -4.79 -4.81 -18.57
CA TYR A 111 -5.14 -3.69 -19.45
C TYR A 111 -4.18 -3.56 -20.63
N GLN A 112 -2.85 -3.66 -20.41
CA GLN A 112 -1.88 -3.64 -21.50
C GLN A 112 -2.11 -4.78 -22.49
N LEU A 113 -2.41 -5.99 -21.99
CA LEU A 113 -2.75 -7.14 -22.83
C LEU A 113 -4.06 -6.93 -23.60
N ALA A 114 -5.08 -6.36 -22.95
CA ALA A 114 -6.33 -5.99 -23.59
C ALA A 114 -6.10 -5.00 -24.73
N VAL A 115 -5.29 -3.96 -24.53
CA VAL A 115 -4.90 -2.99 -25.56
C VAL A 115 -4.18 -3.67 -26.72
N ALA A 116 -3.24 -4.58 -26.44
CA ALA A 116 -2.52 -5.33 -27.47
C ALA A 116 -3.44 -6.19 -28.35
N GLU A 117 -4.56 -6.66 -27.81
CA GLU A 117 -5.58 -7.43 -28.51
C GLU A 117 -6.76 -6.58 -29.06
N GLY A 118 -6.74 -5.26 -28.87
CA GLY A 118 -7.80 -4.36 -29.34
C GLY A 118 -9.10 -4.44 -28.51
N LEU A 119 -8.97 -4.76 -27.22
CA LEU A 119 -10.05 -4.83 -26.23
C LEU A 119 -9.96 -3.68 -25.20
N ASP A 120 -9.47 -2.52 -25.63
CA ASP A 120 -9.23 -1.32 -24.81
C ASP A 120 -10.48 -0.47 -24.55
N THR A 121 -11.65 -0.92 -25.02
CA THR A 121 -12.92 -0.20 -24.86
C THR A 121 -14.01 -1.10 -24.29
N LEU A 122 -14.88 -0.49 -23.49
CA LEU A 122 -16.13 -1.09 -23.04
C LEU A 122 -17.22 -0.86 -24.10
N SER A 123 -18.15 -1.80 -24.20
CA SER A 123 -19.41 -1.64 -24.93
C SER A 123 -20.37 -0.76 -24.14
N GLU A 124 -21.43 -0.26 -24.79
CA GLU A 124 -22.44 0.61 -24.13
C GLU A 124 -23.01 -0.02 -22.85
N SER A 125 -23.35 -1.31 -22.89
CA SER A 125 -23.84 -2.03 -21.70
C SER A 125 -22.80 -2.15 -20.59
N GLU A 126 -21.52 -2.33 -20.94
CA GLU A 126 -20.43 -2.41 -19.96
C GLU A 126 -20.11 -1.02 -19.37
N GLU A 127 -20.28 0.05 -20.14
CA GLU A 127 -20.15 1.44 -19.64
C GLU A 127 -21.30 1.78 -18.66
N ASP A 128 -22.53 1.33 -18.94
CA ASP A 128 -23.67 1.51 -18.02
C ASP A 128 -23.42 0.75 -16.70
N GLU A 129 -22.95 -0.50 -16.77
CA GLU A 129 -22.57 -1.30 -15.59
C GLU A 129 -21.45 -0.65 -14.79
N LEU A 130 -20.44 -0.10 -15.48
CA LEU A 130 -19.35 0.64 -14.86
C LEU A 130 -19.85 1.90 -14.15
N GLU A 131 -20.78 2.65 -14.74
CA GLU A 131 -21.36 3.84 -14.11
C GLU A 131 -22.07 3.48 -12.79
N PHE A 132 -22.85 2.39 -12.76
CA PHE A 132 -23.46 1.89 -11.52
C PHE A 132 -22.39 1.50 -10.48
N ALA A 133 -21.37 0.75 -10.88
CA ALA A 133 -20.30 0.32 -9.98
C ALA A 133 -19.50 1.52 -9.43
N MET A 134 -19.28 2.55 -10.24
CA MET A 134 -18.63 3.79 -9.82
C MET A 134 -19.49 4.56 -8.82
N ASN A 135 -20.81 4.64 -9.04
CA ASN A 135 -21.72 5.28 -8.09
C ASN A 135 -21.69 4.54 -6.75
N ASP A 136 -21.81 3.21 -6.75
CA ASP A 136 -21.73 2.38 -5.53
C ASP A 136 -20.40 2.58 -4.80
N PHE A 137 -19.28 2.60 -5.54
CA PHE A 137 -17.95 2.85 -4.97
C PHE A 137 -17.88 4.19 -4.22
N TRP A 138 -18.44 5.25 -4.81
CA TRP A 138 -18.46 6.58 -4.22
C TRP A 138 -19.48 6.69 -3.08
N GLU A 139 -20.65 6.05 -3.16
CA GLU A 139 -21.60 6.00 -2.06
C GLU A 139 -21.04 5.27 -0.83
N ASP A 140 -20.24 4.23 -1.05
CA ASP A 140 -19.56 3.49 0.01
C ASP A 140 -18.32 4.21 0.58
N THR A 141 -17.79 5.22 -0.12
CA THR A 141 -16.57 5.92 0.30
C THR A 141 -16.83 6.66 1.62
N LEU A 142 -15.95 6.46 2.61
CA LEU A 142 -16.13 7.04 3.94
C LEU A 142 -15.97 8.57 3.90
N ASP A 143 -16.73 9.31 4.72
CA ASP A 143 -16.63 10.77 4.84
C ASP A 143 -15.17 11.23 5.06
N VAL A 144 -14.43 10.54 5.93
CA VAL A 144 -13.01 10.84 6.20
C VAL A 144 -12.14 10.65 4.96
N GLN A 145 -12.45 9.67 4.10
CA GLN A 145 -11.72 9.46 2.85
C GLN A 145 -12.04 10.55 1.83
N TYR A 146 -13.28 11.02 1.76
CA TYR A 146 -13.63 12.19 0.94
C TYR A 146 -12.86 13.44 1.33
N GLU A 147 -12.65 13.66 2.63
CA GLU A 147 -11.86 14.79 3.14
C GLU A 147 -10.36 14.66 2.85
N HIS A 148 -9.86 13.43 2.61
CA HIS A 148 -8.44 13.11 2.46
C HIS A 148 -8.14 12.34 1.17
N LEU A 149 -8.88 12.62 0.09
CA LEU A 149 -8.63 11.99 -1.20
C LEU A 149 -7.19 12.26 -1.65
N PRO A 150 -6.47 11.23 -2.14
CA PRO A 150 -5.07 11.38 -2.52
C PRO A 150 -4.92 12.18 -3.83
N CYS A 151 -5.92 12.15 -4.72
CA CYS A 151 -5.93 12.87 -5.99
C CYS A 151 -7.38 13.17 -6.45
N ASP A 152 -7.53 13.81 -7.62
CA ASP A 152 -8.84 14.19 -8.17
C ASP A 152 -9.71 12.96 -8.50
N THR A 153 -11.01 13.06 -8.27
CA THR A 153 -11.96 11.97 -8.52
C THR A 153 -11.97 11.51 -9.98
N LYS A 154 -11.64 12.37 -10.95
CA LYS A 154 -11.50 11.98 -12.36
C LYS A 154 -10.34 11.01 -12.57
N ILE A 155 -9.24 11.18 -11.83
CA ILE A 155 -8.10 10.26 -11.92
C ILE A 155 -8.49 8.91 -11.32
N ILE A 156 -9.14 8.91 -10.16
CA ILE A 156 -9.64 7.69 -9.52
C ILE A 156 -10.63 6.97 -10.45
N ASN A 157 -11.59 7.70 -11.04
CA ASN A 157 -12.55 7.17 -12.00
C ASN A 157 -11.88 6.56 -13.24
N LYS A 158 -10.78 7.16 -13.71
CA LYS A 158 -9.99 6.58 -14.81
C LYS A 158 -9.39 5.22 -14.42
N GLN A 159 -8.92 5.07 -13.18
CA GLN A 159 -8.38 3.79 -12.70
C GLN A 159 -9.48 2.75 -12.49
N ILE A 160 -10.67 3.15 -12.02
CA ILE A 160 -11.83 2.26 -11.94
C ILE A 160 -12.19 1.74 -13.35
N LYS A 161 -12.21 2.62 -14.36
CA LYS A 161 -12.44 2.21 -15.75
C LYS A 161 -11.34 1.28 -16.29
N LEU A 162 -10.08 1.55 -15.95
CA LEU A 162 -8.95 0.68 -16.30
C LEU A 162 -9.15 -0.72 -15.70
N ALA A 163 -9.51 -0.80 -14.42
CA ALA A 163 -9.81 -2.05 -13.73
C ALA A 163 -10.97 -2.82 -14.39
N ALA A 164 -12.02 -2.13 -14.84
CA ALA A 164 -13.13 -2.75 -15.56
C ALA A 164 -12.70 -3.35 -16.92
N ILE A 165 -11.82 -2.67 -17.66
CA ILE A 165 -11.25 -3.21 -18.91
C ILE A 165 -10.35 -4.42 -18.62
N ALA A 166 -9.56 -4.36 -17.54
CA ALA A 166 -8.76 -5.50 -17.08
C ALA A 166 -9.65 -6.70 -16.71
N GLU A 167 -10.76 -6.49 -16.00
CA GLU A 167 -11.73 -7.52 -15.66
C GLU A 167 -12.40 -8.11 -16.91
N LYS A 168 -12.73 -7.29 -17.91
CA LYS A 168 -13.22 -7.77 -19.21
C LYS A 168 -12.21 -8.71 -19.88
N TYR A 169 -10.93 -8.37 -19.86
CA TYR A 169 -9.89 -9.24 -20.41
C TYR A 169 -9.70 -10.52 -19.58
N GLN A 170 -9.74 -10.41 -18.25
CA GLN A 170 -9.75 -11.55 -17.34
C GLN A 170 -10.91 -12.52 -17.66
N ASN A 171 -12.10 -11.99 -17.96
CA ASN A 171 -13.27 -12.79 -18.34
C ASN A 171 -13.06 -13.51 -19.68
N LYS A 172 -12.42 -12.86 -20.67
CA LYS A 172 -12.02 -13.52 -21.91
C LYS A 172 -11.06 -14.67 -21.67
N LEU A 173 -10.01 -14.46 -20.87
CA LEU A 173 -9.03 -15.51 -20.54
C LEU A 173 -9.68 -16.74 -19.88
N ALA A 174 -10.64 -16.51 -18.98
CA ALA A 174 -11.42 -17.57 -18.35
C ALA A 174 -12.29 -18.34 -19.37
N GLN A 175 -12.94 -17.64 -20.30
CA GLN A 175 -13.76 -18.27 -21.35
C GLN A 175 -12.92 -19.08 -22.34
N GLU A 176 -11.71 -18.63 -22.69
CA GLU A 176 -10.85 -19.28 -23.68
C GLU A 176 -10.06 -20.47 -23.12
N SER A 177 -9.54 -20.34 -21.90
CA SER A 177 -8.58 -21.32 -21.35
C SER A 177 -9.20 -22.30 -20.36
N GLY A 178 -10.39 -22.03 -19.81
CA GLY A 178 -11.17 -22.96 -18.99
C GLY A 178 -11.09 -22.85 -17.45
N PRO A 179 -10.09 -22.22 -16.81
CA PRO A 179 -10.20 -21.87 -15.39
C PRO A 179 -11.31 -20.85 -15.14
N SER A 180 -11.84 -20.80 -13.91
CA SER A 180 -12.79 -19.76 -13.52
C SER A 180 -12.14 -18.37 -13.49
N GLN A 181 -12.95 -17.31 -13.56
CA GLN A 181 -12.50 -15.93 -13.39
C GLN A 181 -11.62 -15.76 -12.14
N ALA A 182 -11.96 -16.43 -11.03
CA ALA A 182 -11.20 -16.38 -9.78
C ALA A 182 -9.74 -16.85 -9.93
N ALA A 183 -9.46 -17.76 -10.87
CA ALA A 183 -8.13 -18.28 -11.11
C ALA A 183 -7.16 -17.23 -11.69
N TYR A 184 -7.70 -16.16 -12.24
CA TYR A 184 -6.98 -15.04 -12.84
C TYR A 184 -6.99 -13.78 -11.97
N LYS A 185 -7.49 -13.81 -10.73
CA LYS A 185 -7.35 -12.66 -9.81
C LYS A 185 -5.88 -12.38 -9.51
N TYR A 186 -5.57 -11.22 -8.92
CA TYR A 186 -4.20 -10.79 -8.61
C TYR A 186 -3.38 -11.80 -7.77
N ASP A 187 -4.05 -12.64 -6.97
CA ASP A 187 -3.48 -13.71 -6.14
C ASP A 187 -3.69 -15.12 -6.74
N GLY A 188 -4.28 -15.19 -7.93
CA GLY A 188 -4.61 -16.41 -8.65
C GLY A 188 -3.41 -17.04 -9.34
N TYR A 189 -3.37 -18.38 -9.33
CA TYR A 189 -2.28 -19.16 -9.92
C TYR A 189 -2.11 -18.93 -11.43
N TYR A 190 -3.21 -18.80 -12.19
CA TYR A 190 -3.09 -18.63 -13.65
C TYR A 190 -2.64 -17.22 -14.00
N TYR A 191 -3.05 -16.22 -13.22
CA TYR A 191 -2.50 -14.88 -13.35
C TYR A 191 -1.00 -14.84 -13.00
N SER A 192 -0.53 -15.58 -11.99
CA SER A 192 0.91 -15.59 -11.69
C SER A 192 1.75 -16.13 -12.84
N LEU A 193 1.25 -17.12 -13.60
CA LEU A 193 1.93 -17.60 -14.81
C LEU A 193 2.06 -16.52 -15.88
N ILE A 194 1.00 -15.72 -16.10
CA ILE A 194 1.04 -14.57 -17.02
C ILE A 194 2.07 -13.57 -16.50
N LYS A 195 1.94 -13.13 -15.24
CA LYS A 195 2.83 -12.15 -14.62
C LYS A 195 4.31 -12.53 -14.69
N ASP A 196 4.65 -13.82 -14.57
CA ASP A 196 6.03 -14.32 -14.64
C ASP A 196 6.67 -14.15 -16.04
N GLU A 197 5.87 -13.93 -17.08
CA GLU A 197 6.34 -13.63 -18.45
C GLU A 197 6.65 -12.14 -18.67
N HIS A 198 6.32 -11.27 -17.71
CA HIS A 198 6.42 -9.81 -17.82
C HIS A 198 7.46 -9.21 -16.86
N ASP A 199 8.09 -8.09 -17.26
CA ASP A 199 9.09 -7.40 -16.42
C ASP A 199 8.40 -6.41 -15.48
N VAL A 200 8.24 -6.80 -14.22
CA VAL A 200 7.62 -5.98 -13.18
C VAL A 200 8.65 -5.49 -12.16
N LYS A 201 8.78 -4.16 -12.03
CA LYS A 201 9.75 -3.51 -11.13
C LYS A 201 9.06 -2.50 -10.20
N ILE A 202 8.87 -2.91 -8.95
CA ILE A 202 8.28 -2.06 -7.91
C ILE A 202 9.33 -1.11 -7.32
N ASN A 203 8.96 0.16 -7.12
CA ASN A 203 9.76 1.14 -6.41
C ASN A 203 9.69 0.93 -4.88
N LYS A 204 10.36 -0.13 -4.41
CA LYS A 204 10.39 -0.49 -2.98
C LYS A 204 10.92 0.62 -2.08
N LYS A 205 11.82 1.47 -2.58
CA LYS A 205 12.40 2.57 -1.80
C LYS A 205 11.34 3.56 -1.31
N LEU A 206 10.32 3.83 -2.12
CA LEU A 206 9.20 4.69 -1.72
C LEU A 206 8.08 3.85 -1.11
N TRP A 207 7.71 2.73 -1.77
CA TRP A 207 6.60 1.89 -1.35
C TRP A 207 6.74 1.38 0.09
N ASP A 208 7.93 0.93 0.50
CA ASP A 208 8.17 0.38 1.83
C ASP A 208 8.01 1.43 2.94
N ARG A 209 8.01 2.73 2.59
CA ARG A 209 7.94 3.85 3.53
C ARG A 209 6.56 4.47 3.63
N PHE A 210 5.60 4.07 2.80
CA PHE A 210 4.21 4.48 2.98
C PHE A 210 3.55 3.68 4.08
N VAL A 211 2.68 4.37 4.81
CA VAL A 211 1.94 3.84 5.95
C VAL A 211 0.48 3.71 5.53
N LEU A 212 0.11 2.54 5.01
CA LEU A 212 -1.30 2.24 4.68
C LEU A 212 -2.16 2.24 5.94
N GLY A 213 -3.40 2.65 5.78
CA GLY A 213 -4.30 3.02 6.86
C GLY A 213 -4.10 4.48 7.32
N ASP A 214 -3.13 5.23 6.79
CA ASP A 214 -2.97 6.66 7.08
C ASP A 214 -2.86 7.51 5.80
N VAL A 215 -3.16 6.94 4.62
CA VAL A 215 -3.12 7.69 3.35
C VAL A 215 -4.40 8.49 3.17
N THR A 216 -5.56 7.83 3.32
CA THR A 216 -6.90 8.41 3.15
C THR A 216 -7.73 8.36 4.44
N LEU A 217 -7.18 7.74 5.49
CA LEU A 217 -7.82 7.62 6.80
C LEU A 217 -7.09 8.44 7.85
N VAL A 218 -7.83 8.85 8.88
CA VAL A 218 -7.29 9.57 10.04
C VAL A 218 -7.68 8.85 11.32
N HIS A 219 -6.67 8.37 12.04
CA HIS A 219 -6.83 7.66 13.30
C HIS A 219 -6.61 8.61 14.48
N SER A 220 -7.69 9.05 15.12
CA SER A 220 -7.64 10.04 16.20
C SER A 220 -7.39 9.45 17.60
N LYS A 221 -7.50 8.14 17.76
CA LYS A 221 -7.36 7.43 19.04
C LYS A 221 -6.43 6.23 18.87
N ILE A 222 -5.44 6.11 19.74
CA ILE A 222 -4.52 4.97 19.78
C ILE A 222 -4.60 4.29 21.15
N ASN A 223 -4.73 2.97 21.15
CA ASN A 223 -4.56 2.17 22.35
C ASN A 223 -3.11 1.69 22.43
N TYR A 224 -2.44 2.07 23.50
CA TYR A 224 -1.11 1.55 23.85
C TYR A 224 -1.24 0.16 24.49
N ILE A 225 -0.10 -0.53 24.62
CA ILE A 225 -0.01 -1.86 25.26
C ILE A 225 -0.72 -1.84 26.64
N ASN A 226 -1.67 -2.77 26.82
CA ASN A 226 -2.51 -2.97 28.02
C ASN A 226 -3.71 -2.01 28.21
N GLY A 227 -4.34 -1.50 27.16
CA GLY A 227 -5.57 -0.71 27.31
C GLY A 227 -5.32 0.74 27.75
N LEU A 228 -4.07 1.21 27.61
CA LEU A 228 -3.68 2.56 27.96
C LEU A 228 -3.98 3.48 26.78
N THR A 229 -4.53 4.65 27.02
CA THR A 229 -4.97 5.58 25.97
C THR A 229 -4.12 6.85 25.94
N ASP A 230 -4.34 7.72 24.96
CA ASP A 230 -3.75 9.06 24.95
C ASP A 230 -4.11 9.87 26.21
N ALA A 231 -5.33 9.69 26.73
CA ALA A 231 -5.73 10.29 28.00
C ALA A 231 -4.88 9.77 29.18
N ASP A 232 -4.51 8.48 29.19
CA ASP A 232 -3.65 7.92 30.23
C ASP A 232 -2.19 8.41 30.09
N LYS A 233 -1.74 8.62 28.85
CA LYS A 233 -0.45 9.24 28.56
C LYS A 233 -0.40 10.68 29.04
N GLU A 234 -1.44 11.49 28.80
CA GLU A 234 -1.55 12.86 29.30
C GLU A 234 -1.57 12.90 30.84
N LYS A 235 -2.40 12.07 31.48
CA LYS A 235 -2.41 11.93 32.95
C LYS A 235 -1.03 11.57 33.51
N SER A 236 -0.28 10.70 32.83
CA SER A 236 1.07 10.33 33.26
C SER A 236 2.07 11.49 33.16
N LYS A 237 1.92 12.38 32.16
CA LYS A 237 2.75 13.59 31.99
C LYS A 237 2.43 14.63 33.07
N GLU A 238 1.16 14.86 33.37
CA GLU A 238 0.73 15.76 34.44
C GLU A 238 1.22 15.29 35.81
N GLN A 239 1.14 13.98 36.10
CA GLN A 239 1.66 13.41 37.35
C GLN A 239 3.18 13.56 37.49
N LYS A 240 3.93 13.48 36.38
CA LYS A 240 5.39 13.72 36.37
C LYS A 240 5.73 15.20 36.51
N GLY A 241 4.98 16.10 35.88
CA GLY A 241 5.12 17.56 36.04
C GLY A 241 4.89 18.00 37.49
N ASN A 242 3.79 17.56 38.09
CA ASN A 242 3.44 17.86 39.48
C ASN A 242 4.41 17.27 40.52
N ARG A 243 5.14 16.19 40.18
CA ARG A 243 6.23 15.66 41.02
C ARG A 243 7.48 16.52 40.95
N ASN A 244 7.80 17.09 39.80
CA ASN A 244 8.98 17.95 39.64
C ASN A 244 8.79 19.34 40.28
N ASP A 245 7.55 19.82 40.38
CA ASP A 245 7.25 21.10 41.06
C ASP A 245 7.17 20.98 42.60
N LYS A 246 7.07 19.76 43.15
CA LYS A 246 7.10 19.49 44.60
C LYS A 246 8.49 19.21 45.16
N VAL A 247 9.53 19.22 44.32
CA VAL A 247 10.93 18.94 44.69
C VAL A 247 11.83 20.20 44.56
N LYS A 248 11.22 21.38 44.37
CA LYS A 248 11.88 22.68 44.57
C LYS A 248 11.44 23.31 45.88
#